data_AF-A0A6G1RKU0-F1
#
_entry.id   AF-A0A6G1RKU0-F1
#
_cell.length_a   1.000
_cell.length_b   1.000
_cell.length_c   1.000
_cell.angle_alpha   90.00
_cell.angle_beta   90.00
_cell.angle_gamma   90.00
#
_symmetry.space_group_name_H-M   'P 1'
#
loop_
_entity.id
_entity.type
_entity.pdbx_description
1 polymer ?
#
loop_
_entity_poly.entity_id
_entity_poly.type
_entity_poly.pdbx_seq_one_letter_code
_entity_poly.pdbx_strand_id
1 'polypeptide(L)'
;RKEAVSRDAPMESSGSRRLRAAELQATRSCKAPQRPRGQKDFIPDGSAEQAEKLRLCREEQWQLLSEERVERLRSLVKAEWKPGQGIVELQSPAGKFWHTMGFTERGKQCLLPEEALYLLECGCVQLFYRDLPLSIQEAYEILLSQEAMSLPRYQVFSHLKQLGYVVLRFDPR
;
A
#
# COMPACT_ATOMS: atom_id res chain seq x y z
N ARG A 1 5.93 4.44 -49.62
CA ARG A 1 5.67 3.22 -48.82
C ARG A 1 5.85 3.66 -47.37
N LYS A 2 4.81 4.16 -46.69
CA LYS A 2 3.92 3.41 -45.76
C LYS A 2 4.74 2.57 -44.78
N GLU A 3 4.63 2.61 -43.46
CA GLU A 3 3.71 3.24 -42.51
C GLU A 3 4.32 3.02 -41.10
N ALA A 4 3.79 3.71 -40.11
CA ALA A 4 4.24 3.75 -38.73
C ALA A 4 4.30 2.39 -38.01
N VAL A 5 5.29 2.23 -37.13
CA VAL A 5 5.29 1.20 -36.08
C VAL A 5 4.68 1.84 -34.84
N SER A 6 3.37 1.68 -34.70
CA SER A 6 2.69 1.71 -33.40
C SER A 6 1.99 0.37 -33.25
N ARG A 7 2.39 -0.41 -32.25
CA ARG A 7 1.49 -1.34 -31.56
C ARG A 7 1.89 -1.35 -30.10
N ASP A 8 1.20 -0.50 -29.37
CA ASP A 8 0.85 -0.62 -27.97
C ASP A 8 0.93 -2.07 -27.48
N ALA A 9 1.88 -2.32 -26.57
CA ALA A 9 1.75 -3.46 -25.68
C ALA A 9 0.56 -3.17 -24.78
N PRO A 10 -0.45 -4.05 -24.69
CA PRO A 10 -1.54 -3.85 -23.77
C PRO A 10 -0.94 -3.90 -22.35
N MET A 11 -0.95 -2.75 -21.69
CA MET A 11 -0.77 -2.66 -20.25
C MET A 11 -2.00 -3.32 -19.64
N GLU A 12 -1.94 -4.65 -19.50
CA GLU A 12 -2.90 -5.43 -18.74
C GLU A 12 -3.02 -4.75 -17.37
N SER A 13 -4.16 -4.11 -17.12
CA SER A 13 -4.42 -3.52 -15.81
C SER A 13 -4.28 -4.66 -14.81
N SER A 14 -3.27 -4.56 -13.95
CA SER A 14 -2.98 -5.54 -12.92
C SER A 14 -4.07 -5.47 -11.86
N GLY A 15 -5.28 -5.89 -12.22
CA GLY A 15 -6.37 -6.10 -11.29
C GLY A 15 -5.97 -7.23 -10.36
N SER A 16 -6.19 -7.06 -9.06
CA SER A 16 -5.85 -8.06 -8.05
C SER A 16 -6.53 -9.40 -8.37
N ARG A 17 -5.74 -10.37 -8.87
CA ARG A 17 -6.20 -11.73 -9.17
C ARG A 17 -6.45 -12.48 -7.87
N ARG A 18 -7.64 -13.07 -7.71
CA ARG A 18 -7.92 -13.96 -6.57
C ARG A 18 -7.28 -15.32 -6.83
N LEU A 19 -6.37 -15.72 -5.94
CA LEU A 19 -5.74 -17.03 -5.98
C LEU A 19 -6.61 -18.11 -5.31
N ARG A 20 -6.57 -19.32 -5.87
CA ARG A 20 -7.18 -20.52 -5.28
C ARG A 20 -6.32 -21.06 -4.12
N ALA A 21 -6.92 -21.91 -3.29
CA ALA A 21 -6.26 -22.47 -2.10
C ALA A 21 -4.93 -23.19 -2.40
N ALA A 22 -4.83 -23.91 -3.53
CA ALA A 22 -3.59 -24.59 -3.95
C ALA A 22 -2.50 -23.61 -4.41
N GLU A 23 -2.86 -22.55 -5.15
CA GLU A 23 -1.94 -21.50 -5.60
C GLU A 23 -1.37 -20.71 -4.39
N LEU A 24 -2.23 -20.45 -3.39
CA LEU A 24 -1.86 -19.86 -2.10
C LEU A 24 -0.86 -20.72 -1.29
N GLN A 25 -0.91 -22.04 -1.42
CA GLN A 25 0.02 -22.94 -0.74
C GLN A 25 1.37 -22.99 -1.45
N ALA A 26 1.36 -23.03 -2.79
CA ALA A 26 2.57 -23.03 -3.62
C ALA A 26 3.40 -21.74 -3.43
N THR A 27 2.74 -20.58 -3.39
CA THR A 27 3.39 -19.27 -3.15
C THR A 27 4.04 -19.14 -1.77
N ARG A 28 3.61 -19.93 -0.76
CA ARG A 28 4.19 -19.91 0.59
C ARG A 28 5.45 -20.76 0.75
N SER A 29 5.74 -21.66 -0.19
CA SER A 29 6.93 -22.52 -0.14
C SER A 29 8.20 -21.82 -0.61
N CYS A 30 8.08 -20.72 -1.36
CA CYS A 30 9.23 -19.93 -1.79
C CYS A 30 9.62 -18.96 -0.67
N LYS A 31 10.68 -19.30 0.08
CA LYS A 31 11.34 -18.34 0.97
C LYS A 31 12.64 -17.93 0.31
N ALA A 32 12.65 -16.78 -0.35
CA ALA A 32 13.90 -16.20 -0.79
C ALA A 32 14.79 -15.87 0.44
N PRO A 33 16.09 -16.20 0.38
CA PRO A 33 17.00 -15.92 1.47
C PRO A 33 17.14 -14.42 1.68
N GLN A 34 16.93 -13.95 2.91
CA GLN A 34 17.26 -12.58 3.30
C GLN A 34 18.64 -12.58 3.96
N ARG A 35 19.66 -12.11 3.23
CA ARG A 35 20.98 -11.88 3.82
C ARG A 35 20.91 -10.68 4.77
N PRO A 36 21.48 -10.76 5.99
CA PRO A 36 21.64 -9.60 6.86
C PRO A 36 22.48 -8.53 6.14
N ARG A 37 21.99 -7.29 6.08
CA ARG A 37 22.68 -6.18 5.42
C ARG A 37 23.26 -5.24 6.46
N GLY A 38 24.58 -5.30 6.67
CA GLY A 38 25.27 -4.27 7.43
C GLY A 38 25.56 -3.06 6.54
N GLN A 39 25.30 -1.83 7.02
CA GLN A 39 25.65 -0.59 6.31
C GLN A 39 27.16 -0.50 5.96
N LYS A 40 28.01 -1.23 6.67
CA LYS A 40 29.46 -1.25 6.45
C LYS A 40 29.89 -1.95 5.14
N ASP A 41 29.05 -2.83 4.58
CA ASP A 41 29.38 -3.61 3.37
C ASP A 41 29.31 -2.79 2.07
N PHE A 42 28.80 -1.56 2.12
CA PHE A 42 28.52 -0.70 0.96
C PHE A 42 29.52 0.44 0.77
N ILE A 43 30.55 0.52 1.61
CA ILE A 43 31.65 1.48 1.40
C ILE A 43 32.49 0.97 0.23
N PRO A 44 32.64 1.72 -0.88
CA PRO A 44 33.34 1.24 -2.06
C PRO A 44 34.82 1.02 -1.75
N ASP A 45 35.26 -0.23 -1.74
CA ASP A 45 36.65 -0.65 -1.54
C ASP A 45 37.38 -0.89 -2.88
N GLY A 46 36.64 -0.93 -3.99
CA GLY A 46 37.17 -1.14 -5.34
C GLY A 46 37.59 -2.57 -5.64
N SER A 47 37.37 -3.52 -4.72
CA SER A 47 37.70 -4.93 -4.90
C SER A 47 36.73 -5.63 -5.85
N ALA A 48 37.25 -6.56 -6.66
CA ALA A 48 36.43 -7.44 -7.49
C ALA A 48 35.49 -8.32 -6.64
N GLU A 49 35.91 -8.68 -5.43
CA GLU A 49 35.09 -9.45 -4.49
C GLU A 49 33.88 -8.66 -4.00
N GLN A 50 34.06 -7.35 -3.77
CA GLN A 50 32.95 -6.46 -3.42
C GLN A 50 31.96 -6.32 -4.58
N ALA A 51 32.46 -6.12 -5.80
CA ALA A 51 31.62 -5.97 -6.98
C ALA A 51 30.72 -7.20 -7.21
N GLU A 52 31.28 -8.41 -7.04
CA GLU A 52 30.51 -9.64 -7.16
C GLU A 52 29.51 -9.82 -6.02
N LYS A 53 29.88 -9.48 -4.77
CA LYS A 53 28.96 -9.49 -3.63
C LYS A 53 27.78 -8.53 -3.82
N LEU A 54 28.02 -7.33 -4.36
CA LEU A 54 26.97 -6.35 -4.68
C LEU A 54 26.05 -6.82 -5.80
N ARG A 55 26.62 -7.46 -6.84
CA ARG A 55 25.85 -8.04 -7.94
C ARG A 55 24.91 -9.14 -7.45
N LEU A 56 25.42 -10.10 -6.67
CA LEU A 56 24.61 -11.17 -6.09
C LEU A 56 23.49 -10.61 -5.20
N CYS A 57 23.81 -9.62 -4.35
CA CYS A 57 22.81 -8.98 -3.49
C CYS A 57 21.71 -8.27 -4.31
N ARG A 58 22.07 -7.66 -5.44
CA ARG A 58 21.12 -7.04 -6.37
C ARG A 58 20.22 -8.07 -7.04
N GLU A 59 20.78 -9.19 -7.51
CA GLU A 59 20.01 -10.28 -8.14
C GLU A 59 19.02 -10.90 -7.14
N GLU A 60 19.47 -11.17 -5.90
CA GLU A 60 18.61 -11.64 -4.81
C GLU A 60 17.46 -10.66 -4.52
N GLN A 61 17.74 -9.35 -4.52
CA GLN A 61 16.73 -8.33 -4.32
C GLN A 61 15.71 -8.27 -5.47
N TRP A 62 16.18 -8.38 -6.72
CA TRP A 62 15.27 -8.45 -7.86
C TRP A 62 14.38 -9.69 -7.82
N GLN A 63 14.93 -10.83 -7.42
CA GLN A 63 14.16 -12.04 -7.21
C GLN A 63 13.07 -11.84 -6.16
N LEU A 64 13.41 -11.26 -5.00
CA LEU A 64 12.47 -10.90 -3.91
C LEU A 64 11.37 -9.90 -4.33
N LEU A 65 11.68 -8.99 -5.24
CA LEU A 65 10.71 -8.01 -5.76
C LEU A 65 9.83 -8.60 -6.86
N SER A 66 10.34 -9.58 -7.61
CA SER A 66 9.60 -10.30 -8.65
C SER A 66 8.65 -11.38 -8.09
N GLU A 67 8.87 -11.81 -6.84
CA GLU A 67 7.98 -12.76 -6.16
C GLU A 67 6.56 -12.17 -6.02
N GLU A 68 5.56 -12.95 -6.41
CA GLU A 68 4.16 -12.59 -6.24
C GLU A 68 3.81 -12.54 -4.76
N ARG A 69 3.60 -11.34 -4.22
CA ARG A 69 3.18 -11.15 -2.83
C ARG A 69 1.68 -11.36 -2.70
N VAL A 70 1.30 -12.43 -2.02
CA VAL A 70 -0.11 -12.77 -1.79
C VAL A 70 -0.57 -12.24 -0.45
N GLU A 71 -1.49 -11.29 -0.48
CA GLU A 71 -2.18 -10.82 0.71
C GLU A 71 -3.44 -11.63 1.00
N ARG A 72 -3.72 -11.90 2.27
CA ARG A 72 -4.94 -12.58 2.66
C ARG A 72 -6.12 -11.61 2.57
N LEU A 73 -6.92 -11.76 1.53
CA LEU A 73 -8.15 -10.97 1.33
C LEU A 73 -9.12 -11.02 2.54
N ARG A 74 -9.03 -12.04 3.39
CA ARG A 74 -9.89 -12.21 4.57
C ARG A 74 -9.58 -11.23 5.72
N SER A 75 -8.46 -10.50 5.71
CA SER A 75 -8.16 -9.50 6.74
C SER A 75 -8.43 -8.05 6.32
N LEU A 76 -8.69 -7.81 5.03
CA LEU A 76 -8.95 -6.46 4.54
C LEU A 76 -10.36 -6.02 4.92
N VAL A 77 -10.44 -4.91 5.64
CA VAL A 77 -11.73 -4.30 5.97
C VAL A 77 -12.19 -3.51 4.75
N LYS A 78 -13.42 -3.78 4.30
CA LYS A 78 -14.01 -3.03 3.19
C LYS A 78 -14.42 -1.64 3.67
N ALA A 79 -14.07 -0.62 2.91
CA ALA A 79 -14.44 0.75 3.20
C ALA A 79 -14.91 1.47 1.92
N GLU A 80 -15.86 2.39 2.07
CA GLU A 80 -16.50 3.11 0.97
C GLU A 80 -16.23 4.61 1.10
N TRP A 81 -15.70 5.21 0.04
CA TRP A 81 -15.46 6.65 -0.02
C TRP A 81 -16.75 7.43 -0.31
N LYS A 82 -17.06 8.41 0.55
CA LYS A 82 -18.21 9.32 0.41
C LYS A 82 -17.71 10.74 0.13
N PRO A 83 -17.57 11.16 -1.15
CA PRO A 83 -16.99 12.46 -1.49
C PRO A 83 -17.79 13.65 -0.95
N GLY A 84 -19.12 13.53 -0.88
CA GLY A 84 -19.99 14.62 -0.38
C GLY A 84 -19.86 14.90 1.13
N GLN A 85 -19.27 13.97 1.89
CA GLN A 85 -19.01 14.13 3.32
C GLN A 85 -17.50 14.26 3.61
N GLY A 86 -16.64 13.87 2.67
CA GLY A 86 -15.20 13.84 2.87
C GLY A 86 -14.76 12.75 3.86
N ILE A 87 -15.54 11.66 3.97
CA ILE A 87 -15.30 10.57 4.91
C ILE A 87 -15.28 9.22 4.20
N VAL A 88 -14.56 8.27 4.78
CA VAL A 88 -14.55 6.87 4.35
C VAL A 88 -15.33 6.04 5.37
N GLU A 89 -16.44 5.45 4.96
CA GLU A 89 -17.28 4.61 5.83
C GLU A 89 -16.82 3.15 5.79
N LEU A 90 -16.62 2.53 6.94
CA LEU A 90 -16.28 1.12 7.05
C LEU A 90 -17.54 0.26 6.90
N GLN A 91 -17.55 -0.65 5.93
CA GLN A 91 -18.67 -1.57 5.70
C GLN A 91 -18.62 -2.83 6.58
N SER A 92 -17.47 -3.12 7.17
CA SER A 92 -17.25 -4.27 8.04
C SER A 92 -16.73 -3.81 9.39
N PRO A 93 -17.10 -4.49 10.49
CA PRO A 93 -16.68 -4.08 11.82
C PRO A 93 -15.15 -4.12 11.90
N ALA A 94 -14.60 -2.94 12.18
CA ALA A 94 -13.20 -2.76 12.50
C ALA A 94 -12.83 -3.59 13.74
N GLY A 95 -11.79 -4.42 13.62
CA GLY A 95 -11.32 -5.26 14.72
C GLY A 95 -10.64 -4.45 15.83
N LYS A 96 -9.95 -5.14 16.75
CA LYS A 96 -9.28 -4.51 17.90
C LYS A 96 -8.15 -3.51 17.52
N PHE A 97 -7.68 -3.50 16.27
CA PHE A 97 -6.59 -2.63 15.81
C PHE A 97 -6.99 -1.16 15.58
N TRP A 98 -8.28 -0.84 15.67
CA TRP A 98 -8.84 0.40 15.16
C TRP A 98 -9.14 1.45 16.24
N HIS A 99 -8.76 1.20 17.50
CA HIS A 99 -9.03 2.14 18.59
C HIS A 99 -8.27 3.48 18.46
N THR A 100 -7.24 3.52 17.62
CA THR A 100 -6.35 4.68 17.44
C THR A 100 -6.67 5.49 16.18
N MET A 101 -7.60 5.03 15.34
CA MET A 101 -7.92 5.64 14.04
C MET A 101 -9.42 5.57 13.76
N GLY A 102 -9.95 6.63 13.17
CA GLY A 102 -11.38 6.74 12.85
C GLY A 102 -12.23 7.29 14.00
N PHE A 103 -13.50 7.53 13.66
CA PHE A 103 -14.50 8.09 14.54
C PHE A 103 -15.85 7.43 14.25
N THR A 104 -16.77 7.52 15.21
CA THR A 104 -18.13 7.00 15.04
C THR A 104 -19.06 8.11 14.59
N GLU A 105 -19.67 7.97 13.42
CA GLU A 105 -20.69 8.87 12.94
C GLU A 105 -21.96 8.07 12.60
N ARG A 106 -23.11 8.49 13.16
CA ARG A 106 -24.42 7.83 12.97
C ARG A 106 -24.41 6.31 13.24
N GLY A 107 -23.62 5.88 14.23
CA GLY A 107 -23.51 4.47 14.62
C GLY A 107 -22.64 3.61 13.69
N LYS A 108 -21.96 4.21 12.71
CA LYS A 108 -20.99 3.55 11.83
C LYS A 108 -19.58 4.05 12.09
N GLN A 109 -18.60 3.19 11.84
CA GLN A 109 -17.20 3.57 11.93
C GLN A 109 -16.79 4.27 10.62
N CYS A 110 -16.24 5.47 10.75
CA CYS A 110 -15.79 6.32 9.67
C CYS A 110 -14.31 6.66 9.86
N LEU A 111 -13.62 6.90 8.76
CA LEU A 111 -12.22 7.32 8.73
C LEU A 111 -12.10 8.67 8.04
N LEU A 112 -11.11 9.43 8.46
CA LEU A 112 -10.67 10.59 7.70
C LEU A 112 -9.89 10.16 6.44
N PRO A 113 -9.81 11.02 5.41
CA PRO A 113 -9.08 10.72 4.18
C PRO A 113 -7.62 10.28 4.42
N GLU A 114 -6.91 10.97 5.31
CA GLU A 114 -5.52 10.66 5.68
C GLU A 114 -5.38 9.29 6.37
N GLU A 115 -6.33 8.92 7.21
CA GLU A 115 -6.34 7.63 7.91
C GLU A 115 -6.65 6.49 6.95
N ALA A 116 -7.64 6.69 6.07
CA ALA A 116 -8.02 5.72 5.06
C ALA A 116 -6.88 5.46 4.07
N LEU A 117 -6.19 6.51 3.62
CA LEU A 117 -5.06 6.38 2.71
C LEU A 117 -3.91 5.61 3.37
N TYR A 118 -3.59 5.91 4.63
CA TYR A 118 -2.58 5.17 5.40
C TYR A 118 -2.94 3.69 5.58
N LEU A 119 -4.19 3.38 5.91
CA LEU A 119 -4.64 1.99 6.08
C LEU A 119 -4.68 1.22 4.76
N LEU A 120 -4.93 1.91 3.65
CA LEU A 120 -4.83 1.35 2.30
C LEU A 120 -3.38 1.01 1.95
N GLU A 121 -2.42 1.89 2.25
CA GLU A 121 -0.98 1.60 2.07
C GLU A 121 -0.49 0.43 2.92
N CYS A 122 -1.01 0.31 4.14
CA CYS A 122 -0.65 -0.76 5.06
C CYS A 122 -1.30 -2.11 4.71
N GLY A 123 -2.12 -2.20 3.65
CA GLY A 123 -2.84 -3.42 3.29
C GLY A 123 -3.86 -3.85 4.37
N CYS A 124 -4.42 -2.88 5.10
CA CYS A 124 -5.43 -3.13 6.14
C CYS A 124 -6.87 -2.88 5.65
N VAL A 125 -7.02 -2.06 4.62
CA VAL A 125 -8.31 -1.66 4.04
C VAL A 125 -8.33 -1.89 2.55
N GLN A 126 -9.49 -2.30 2.03
CA GLN A 126 -9.81 -2.17 0.62
C GLN A 126 -10.82 -1.04 0.43
N LEU A 127 -10.41 0.00 -0.28
CA LEU A 127 -11.23 1.19 -0.51
C LEU A 127 -12.07 1.04 -1.78
N PHE A 128 -13.33 1.45 -1.72
CA PHE A 128 -14.27 1.43 -2.83
C PHE A 128 -14.85 2.82 -3.08
N TYR A 129 -15.15 3.11 -4.33
CA TYR A 129 -15.91 4.29 -4.73
C TYR A 129 -16.97 3.88 -5.75
N ARG A 130 -18.25 4.05 -5.39
CA ARG A 130 -19.39 3.63 -6.24
C ARG A 130 -19.29 2.15 -6.61
N ASP A 131 -19.02 1.31 -5.60
CA ASP A 131 -18.83 -0.15 -5.72
C ASP A 131 -17.63 -0.60 -6.58
N LEU A 132 -16.77 0.33 -7.03
CA LEU A 132 -15.52 0.03 -7.73
C LEU A 132 -14.34 0.07 -6.75
N PRO A 133 -13.49 -0.97 -6.69
CA PRO A 133 -12.31 -0.94 -5.86
C PRO A 133 -11.31 0.10 -6.40
N LEU A 134 -10.78 0.94 -5.51
CA LEU A 134 -9.76 1.91 -5.87
C LEU A 134 -8.36 1.28 -5.79
N SER A 135 -7.54 1.58 -6.78
CA SER A 135 -6.09 1.39 -6.69
C SER A 135 -5.47 2.38 -5.69
N ILE A 136 -4.25 2.09 -5.26
CA ILE A 136 -3.51 3.03 -4.40
C ILE A 136 -3.30 4.37 -5.11
N GLN A 137 -2.97 4.37 -6.41
CA GLN A 137 -2.78 5.61 -7.17
C GLN A 137 -4.07 6.44 -7.24
N GLU A 138 -5.21 5.83 -7.56
CA GLU A 138 -6.49 6.53 -7.61
C GLU A 138 -6.90 7.06 -6.23
N ALA A 139 -6.64 6.30 -5.17
CA ALA A 139 -6.92 6.75 -3.81
C ALA A 139 -6.08 7.99 -3.43
N TYR A 140 -4.81 8.03 -3.84
CA TYR A 140 -3.96 9.21 -3.69
C TYR A 140 -4.58 10.43 -4.39
N GLU A 141 -4.98 10.30 -5.66
CA GLU A 141 -5.59 11.39 -6.41
C GLU A 141 -6.91 11.87 -5.78
N ILE A 142 -7.80 10.93 -5.43
CA ILE A 142 -9.14 11.24 -4.92
C ILE A 142 -9.08 11.83 -3.51
N LEU A 143 -8.28 11.25 -2.62
CA LEU A 143 -8.23 11.68 -1.21
C LEU A 143 -7.42 12.97 -1.05
N LEU A 144 -6.33 13.15 -1.81
CA LEU A 144 -5.49 14.37 -1.75
C LEU A 144 -6.07 15.57 -2.50
N SER A 145 -7.07 15.36 -3.36
CA SER A 145 -7.76 16.47 -4.05
C SER A 145 -8.65 17.29 -3.10
N GLN A 146 -8.90 16.82 -1.89
CA GLN A 146 -9.64 17.55 -0.86
C GLN A 146 -8.76 18.66 -0.28
N GLU A 147 -9.22 19.91 -0.23
CA GLU A 147 -8.46 21.08 0.29
C GLU A 147 -7.95 20.91 1.74
N ALA A 148 -8.61 20.02 2.49
CA ALA A 148 -8.19 19.60 3.82
C ALA A 148 -6.84 18.86 3.86
N MET A 149 -6.48 18.12 2.81
CA MET A 149 -5.49 17.03 2.88
C MET A 149 -4.49 17.12 1.71
N SER A 150 -3.36 17.79 1.94
CA SER A 150 -2.28 17.90 0.96
C SER A 150 -1.21 16.82 1.14
N LEU A 151 -0.46 16.52 0.07
CA LEU A 151 0.58 15.49 0.09
C LEU A 151 1.62 15.67 1.22
N PRO A 152 2.16 16.88 1.49
CA PRO A 152 3.10 17.07 2.59
C PRO A 152 2.49 16.76 3.97
N ARG A 153 1.21 17.11 4.17
CA ARG A 153 0.50 16.79 5.43
C ARG A 153 0.37 15.29 5.61
N TYR A 154 0.01 14.59 4.54
CA TYR A 154 -0.07 13.14 4.55
C TYR A 154 1.28 12.48 4.84
N GLN A 155 2.38 12.96 4.23
CA GLN A 155 3.73 12.44 4.47
C GLN A 155 4.16 12.59 5.94
N VAL A 156 3.87 13.74 6.57
CA VAL A 156 4.12 13.94 8.00
C VAL A 156 3.27 12.98 8.84
N PHE A 157 1.98 12.86 8.51
CA PHE A 157 1.06 11.95 9.18
C PHE A 157 1.53 10.50 9.11
N SER A 158 1.85 10.00 7.91
CA SER A 158 2.27 8.61 7.69
C SER A 158 3.59 8.31 8.39
N HIS A 159 4.55 9.24 8.34
CA HIS A 159 5.83 9.10 9.02
C HIS A 159 5.65 8.98 10.55
N LEU A 160 4.84 9.85 11.15
CA LEU A 160 4.57 9.80 12.60
C LEU A 160 3.82 8.51 12.99
N LYS A 161 2.88 8.05 12.16
CA LYS A 161 2.16 6.78 12.40
C LYS A 161 3.11 5.57 12.32
N GLN A 162 4.05 5.55 11.38
CA GLN A 162 5.06 4.48 11.26
C GLN A 162 6.00 4.41 12.47
N LEU A 163 6.28 5.55 13.11
CA LEU A 163 7.04 5.61 14.36
C LEU A 163 6.22 5.17 15.60
N GLY A 164 4.93 4.88 15.44
CA GLY A 164 4.05 4.43 16.52
C GLY A 164 3.33 5.55 17.28
N TYR A 165 3.37 6.80 16.78
CA TYR A 165 2.63 7.89 17.40
C TYR A 165 1.13 7.84 17.10
N VAL A 166 0.33 8.29 18.08
CA VAL A 166 -1.10 8.54 17.88
C VAL A 166 -1.28 9.94 17.32
N VAL A 167 -1.37 10.06 16.00
CA VAL A 167 -1.68 11.34 15.32
C VAL A 167 -3.19 11.51 15.23
N LEU A 168 -3.67 12.67 15.67
CA LEU A 168 -5.06 13.11 15.60
C LEU A 168 -5.13 14.44 14.87
N ARG A 169 -6.26 14.69 14.21
CA ARG A 169 -6.53 15.99 13.59
C ARG A 169 -6.79 17.04 14.66
N PHE A 170 -6.11 18.16 14.55
CA PHE A 170 -6.36 19.29 15.44
C PHE A 170 -7.72 19.92 15.12
N ASP A 171 -8.62 19.93 16.09
CA ASP A 171 -9.87 20.69 16.05
C ASP A 171 -9.74 21.89 16.99
N PRO A 172 -9.67 23.13 16.49
CA PRO A 172 -9.50 24.33 17.31
C PRO A 172 -10.76 24.76 18.09
N ARG A 173 -11.81 23.92 18.12
CA ARG A 173 -13.09 24.22 18.78
C ARG A 173 -13.00 24.21 20.30
#